data_AF-A0A1H8B4E3-F1
#
_entry.id   AF-A0A1H8B4E3-F1
#
_cell.length_a   1.000
_cell.length_b   1.000
_cell.length_c   1.000
_cell.angle_alpha   90.00
_cell.angle_beta   90.00
_cell.angle_gamma   90.00
#
_symmetry.space_group_name_H-M   'P 1'
#
loop_
_entity.id
_entity.type
_entity.pdbx_description
1 polymer ?
#
loop_
_entity_poly.entity_id
_entity_poly.type
_entity_poly.pdbx_seq_one_letter_code
_entity_poly.pdbx_strand_id
1 'polypeptide(L)' 'MERLGLNHNNEPSYMGYLTFDVPGRVYSYTADGDLSLATDEIEQLIEFLNEVRENPPMWPQQGA' A
#
# COMPACT_ATOMS: atom_id res chain seq x y z
N MET A 1 -3.61 28.52 0.91
CA MET A 1 -3.10 27.21 1.35
C MET A 1 -3.41 26.23 0.26
N GLU A 2 -2.42 25.91 -0.56
CA GLU A 2 -2.55 24.90 -1.61
C GLU A 2 -2.71 23.53 -0.94
N ARG A 3 -3.91 22.95 -1.04
CA ARG A 3 -4.09 21.52 -0.83
C ARG A 3 -3.36 20.85 -1.98
N LEU A 4 -2.15 20.36 -1.74
CA LEU A 4 -1.48 19.43 -2.65
C LEU A 4 -2.53 18.39 -3.03
N GLY A 5 -2.91 18.39 -4.31
CA GLY A 5 -4.03 17.62 -4.80
C GLY A 5 -3.82 16.14 -4.50
N LEU A 6 -4.49 15.65 -3.46
CA LEU A 6 -5.14 14.34 -3.49
C LEU A 6 -6.14 14.43 -4.65
N ASN A 7 -5.63 14.39 -5.89
CA ASN A 7 -6.47 14.06 -7.02
C ASN A 7 -7.08 12.73 -6.62
N HIS A 8 -8.41 12.68 -6.46
CA HIS A 8 -9.11 11.40 -6.36
C HIS A 8 -8.48 10.50 -7.42
N ASN A 9 -8.00 9.34 -6.99
CA ASN A 9 -7.50 8.39 -7.96
C ASN A 9 -8.73 7.99 -8.79
N ASN A 10 -8.78 8.45 -10.05
CA ASN A 10 -9.92 8.20 -10.92
C ASN A 10 -10.00 6.73 -11.37
N GLU A 11 -9.07 5.89 -10.93
CA GLU A 11 -9.12 4.45 -11.15
C GLU A 11 -10.29 3.86 -10.34
N PRO A 12 -11.32 3.32 -11.01
CA PRO A 12 -12.53 2.83 -10.34
C PRO A 12 -12.28 1.60 -9.47
N SER A 13 -11.11 0.97 -9.59
CA SER A 13 -10.65 -0.15 -8.77
C SER A 13 -9.68 0.27 -7.66
N TYR A 14 -9.44 1.57 -7.48
CA TYR A 14 -8.57 2.05 -6.41
C TYR A 14 -9.20 1.84 -5.04
N MET A 15 -8.46 1.19 -4.15
CA MET A 15 -8.94 0.84 -2.81
C MET A 15 -8.29 1.69 -1.71
N GLY A 16 -7.37 2.60 -2.04
CA GLY A 16 -6.62 3.40 -1.05
C GLY A 16 -5.13 3.10 -1.04
N TYR A 17 -4.47 3.42 0.08
CA TYR A 17 -3.01 3.35 0.18
C TYR A 17 -2.53 2.85 1.55
N LEU A 18 -1.33 2.26 1.52
CA LEU A 18 -0.57 1.92 2.72
C LEU A 18 0.50 2.98 2.98
N THR A 19 0.62 3.40 4.24
CA THR A 19 1.75 4.18 4.72
C THR A 19 2.62 3.33 5.64
N PHE A 20 3.91 3.60 5.59
CA PHE A 20 4.92 2.95 6.42
C PHE A 20 5.45 4.00 7.39
N ASP A 21 4.94 4.00 8.62
CA ASP A 21 5.38 4.96 9.65
C ASP A 21 6.82 4.67 10.08
N VAL A 22 7.15 3.38 10.19
CA VAL A 22 8.50 2.89 10.43
C VAL A 22 8.76 1.75 9.44
N PRO A 23 9.79 1.86 8.57
CA PRO A 23 10.12 0.80 7.62
C PRO A 23 10.22 -0.57 8.30
N GLY A 24 9.25 -1.45 8.03
CA GLY A 24 9.24 -2.80 8.58
C GLY A 24 8.64 -3.01 9.96
N ARG A 25 7.92 -2.03 10.52
CA ARG A 25 7.37 -2.18 11.87
C ARG A 25 5.90 -1.79 11.97
N VAL A 26 5.48 -0.74 11.25
CA VAL A 26 4.09 -0.27 11.32
C VAL A 26 3.60 0.05 9.92
N TYR A 27 2.52 -0.62 9.54
CA TYR A 27 1.76 -0.38 8.34
C TYR A 27 0.43 0.24 8.75
N SER A 28 0.04 1.31 8.09
CA SER A 28 -1.27 1.95 8.27
C SER A 28 -1.98 1.95 6.93
N TYR A 29 -3.20 1.43 6.88
CA TYR A 29 -4.03 1.45 5.69
C TYR A 29 -5.05 2.58 5.78
N THR A 30 -5.12 3.39 4.73
CA THR A 30 -6.15 4.43 4.56
C THR A 30 -6.96 4.11 3.32
N ALA A 31 -8.25 3.82 3.52
CA ALA A 31 -9.20 3.63 2.43
C ALA A 31 -9.51 4.95 1.73
N ASP A 32 -9.80 4.91 0.43
CA ASP A 32 -10.12 6.10 -0.37
C ASP A 32 -11.60 6.51 -0.27
N GLY A 33 -12.46 5.64 0.24
CA GLY A 33 -13.85 5.95 0.60
C GLY A 33 -14.87 4.97 0.02
N ASP A 34 -14.84 4.73 -1.29
CA ASP A 34 -15.84 3.89 -1.98
C ASP A 34 -15.49 2.38 -1.96
N LEU A 35 -14.20 2.05 -2.05
CA LEU A 35 -13.69 0.69 -1.96
C LEU A 35 -12.67 0.60 -0.82
N SER A 36 -12.73 -0.48 -0.05
CA SER A 36 -11.80 -0.74 1.04
C SER A 36 -11.47 -2.23 1.12
N LEU A 37 -10.21 -2.54 1.42
CA LEU A 37 -9.80 -3.87 1.82
C LEU A 37 -10.40 -4.23 3.17
N ALA A 38 -10.85 -5.49 3.31
CA ALA A 38 -11.21 -6.05 4.59
C ALA A 38 -9.96 -6.22 5.48
N THR A 39 -10.16 -6.34 6.79
CA THR A 39 -9.05 -6.48 7.74
C THR A 39 -8.13 -7.66 7.41
N ASP A 40 -8.69 -8.81 7.04
CA ASP A 40 -7.92 -10.00 6.66
C ASP A 40 -7.15 -9.81 5.35
N GLU A 41 -7.70 -9.06 4.40
CA GLU A 41 -7.00 -8.71 3.16
C GLU A 41 -5.84 -7.75 3.43
N ILE A 42 -6.01 -6.80 4.37
CA ILE A 42 -4.95 -5.90 4.82
C ILE A 42 -3.83 -6.70 5.49
N GLU A 43 -4.17 -7.65 6.37
CA GLU A 43 -3.20 -8.51 7.04
C GLU A 43 -2.40 -9.36 6.03
N GLN A 44 -3.07 -9.99 5.07
CA GLN A 44 -2.43 -10.75 3.99
C GLN A 44 -1.52 -9.88 3.12
N LEU A 45 -1.97 -8.67 2.77
CA LEU A 45 -1.16 -7.73 2.00
C LEU A 45 0.10 -7.32 2.77
N ILE A 46 -0.01 -7.05 4.07
CA ILE A 46 1.14 -6.71 4.93
C ILE A 46 2.10 -7.89 5.04
N GLU A 47 1.59 -9.12 5.21
CA GLU A 47 2.42 -10.33 5.24
C GLU A 47 3.20 -10.49 3.93
N PHE A 48 2.52 -10.38 2.79
CA PHE A 48 3.15 -10.43 1.47
C PHE A 48 4.23 -9.36 1.28
N LEU A 49 3.95 -8.10 1.69
CA LEU A 49 4.93 -7.02 1.59
C LEU A 49 6.17 -7.29 2.46
N ASN A 50 6.00 -7.89 3.64
CA ASN A 50 7.12 -8.31 4.48
C ASN A 50 7.92 -9.43 3.82
N GLU A 51 7.27 -10.45 3.25
CA GLU A 51 7.92 -11.54 2.53
C GLU A 51 8.76 -11.01 1.36
N VAL A 52 8.19 -10.12 0.53
CA VAL A 52 8.92 -9.49 -0.57
C VAL A 52 10.14 -8.74 -0.03
N ARG A 53 9.98 -7.96 1.05
CA ARG A 53 11.07 -7.18 1.64
C ARG A 53 12.22 -8.06 2.15
N GLU A 54 11.90 -9.14 2.85
CA GLU A 54 12.89 -10.04 3.45
C GLU A 54 13.57 -10.96 2.43
N ASN A 55 12.97 -11.10 1.24
CA ASN A 55 13.49 -11.91 0.15
C ASN A 55 13.90 -11.02 -1.05
N PRO A 56 15.13 -10.47 -1.08
CA PRO A 56 15.66 -9.72 -2.21
C PRO A 56 15.46 -10.35 -3.60
N PRO A 57 15.46 -11.69 -3.77
CA PRO A 57 15.16 -12.31 -5.06
C PRO A 57 13.74 -12.05 -5.57
N MET A 58 12.77 -11.72 -4.70
CA MET A 58 11.40 -11.36 -5.06
C MET A 58 11.26 -9.90 -5.46
N TRP A 59 12.30 -9.09 -5.25
CA TRP A 59 12.25 -7.69 -5.64
C TRP A 59 12.14 -7.64 -7.16
N PRO A 60 11.21 -6.83 -7.71
CA PRO A 60 11.13 -6.66 -9.14
C PRO A 60 12.50 -6.23 -9.63
N GLN A 61 13.10 -7.03 -10.53
CA GLN A 61 14.39 -6.71 -11.11
C GLN A 61 14.24 -5.34 -11.77
N GLN A 62 14.86 -4.32 -11.18
CA GLN A 62 14.95 -3.03 -11.84
C GLN A 62 15.81 -3.24 -13.07
N GLY A 63 15.18 -3.26 -14.25
CA GLY A 63 15.87 -3.32 -15.53
C GLY A 63 16.84 -2.15 -15.64
N ALA A 64 18.06 -2.45 -16.10
CA ALA A 64 19.11 -1.50 -16.44
C ALA A 64 18.70 -0.54 -17.57
#